data_AF-A0A7C4EFN6-F1
#
_entry.id   AF-A0A7C4EFN6-F1
#
_cell.length_a   1.000
_cell.length_b   1.000
_cell.length_c   1.000
_cell.angle_alpha   90.00
_cell.angle_beta   90.00
_cell.angle_gamma   90.00
#
_symmetry.space_group_name_H-M   'P 1'
#
loop_
_entity.id
_entity.type
_entity.pdbx_description
1 polymer ?
#
loop_
_entity_poly.entity_id
_entity_poly.type
_entity_poly.pdbx_seq_one_letter_code
_entity_poly.pdbx_strand_id
1 'polypeptide(L)'
;MAFQLGNDGYFARDGKRFIPVGVNYWPASAGVELWQRWPEDEIRHDLAVIHSLGLNTIRFFLRWQDFEPRPGEYEPVMLGRLRDLLAWCRDAGVAAHPSLIVGFMSGGVFWPQWRQGRNAFADQFMVQRAAEFAAAVSRIIAPFHDNVLAIDQGNELCCLADSSAAPPAAVIDWCRRFNQAIRSTYPQAIIISGNEQNQVINDTGWRLGQQPGCDLYSMHGYPVPRWHSIGFDGMTDPLAWSILPLYTQVARAFGPVFVQEFGTIATFGRDQQDQYLRGMLPAAWEAGGNGFLWWCLRDVTADVHPYTKNNFESTLGLVDAHDRVKPGLEYFIEFARSLADRPAPLPASDAIGIYFPCNYYNRDNLLNPGNDPRSAGRWLVICNYLLRKLGHRTRIVRGDQPIDPSVRAIVNPGMFIDAREAAALASWVEAGGRLIWHGIDPVNWGHAFMRLTGAAVVDYRACRSVTLDAFGGRWSFDHFPRSMPPEAEPRSAIVLARDDRGLPMVLKNQHGRGCVVTALPTVEEAAARVAEEPPARDRWADWYAGMLAAAR
;
A
#
# COMPACT_ATOMS: atom_id res chain seq x y z
N MET A 1 -21.73 -19.32 11.70
CA MET A 1 -21.96 -18.77 10.34
C MET A 1 -20.66 -18.19 9.81
N ALA A 2 -20.50 -18.14 8.48
CA ALA A 2 -19.28 -17.68 7.81
C ALA A 2 -19.07 -16.16 7.90
N PHE A 3 -17.82 -15.73 7.79
CA PHE A 3 -17.48 -14.34 7.53
C PHE A 3 -17.91 -13.93 6.12
N GLN A 4 -18.27 -12.66 5.97
CA GLN A 4 -18.68 -12.05 4.70
C GLN A 4 -18.02 -10.69 4.55
N LEU A 5 -17.86 -10.24 3.30
CA LEU A 5 -17.42 -8.88 3.00
C LEU A 5 -18.63 -8.07 2.54
N GLY A 6 -18.93 -6.98 3.24
CA GLY A 6 -20.01 -6.07 2.88
C GLY A 6 -19.68 -5.30 1.60
N ASN A 7 -20.71 -4.69 0.99
CA ASN A 7 -20.53 -3.80 -0.18
C ASN A 7 -19.70 -2.56 0.15
N ASP A 8 -19.65 -2.19 1.43
CA ASP A 8 -18.77 -1.15 1.97
C ASP A 8 -17.33 -1.64 2.19
N GLY A 9 -17.02 -2.90 1.86
CA GLY A 9 -15.68 -3.47 1.98
C GLY A 9 -15.24 -3.76 3.41
N TYR A 10 -16.16 -3.87 4.37
CA TYR A 10 -15.86 -4.28 5.75
C TYR A 10 -16.34 -5.70 6.02
N PHE A 11 -15.64 -6.40 6.92
CA PHE A 11 -16.05 -7.75 7.31
C PHE A 11 -17.33 -7.70 8.14
N ALA A 12 -18.14 -8.74 7.99
CA ALA A 12 -19.33 -8.98 8.79
C ALA A 12 -19.40 -10.45 9.21
N ARG A 13 -19.99 -10.68 10.38
CA ARG A 13 -20.35 -12.00 10.92
C ARG A 13 -21.74 -11.89 11.53
N ASP A 14 -22.64 -12.80 11.15
CA ASP A 14 -24.04 -12.80 11.62
C ASP A 14 -24.77 -11.46 11.36
N GLY A 15 -24.49 -10.83 10.21
CA GLY A 15 -25.06 -9.52 9.83
C GLY A 15 -24.55 -8.33 10.65
N LYS A 16 -23.60 -8.55 11.57
CA LYS A 16 -22.94 -7.51 12.34
C LYS A 16 -21.54 -7.26 11.81
N ARG A 17 -21.12 -6.01 11.82
CA ARG A 17 -19.75 -5.65 11.43
C ARG A 17 -18.75 -6.35 12.35
N PHE A 18 -17.72 -6.92 11.75
CA PHE A 18 -16.58 -7.52 12.41
C PHE A 18 -15.32 -6.77 11.95
N ILE A 19 -14.45 -6.37 12.87
CA ILE A 19 -13.18 -5.74 12.51
C ILE A 19 -12.08 -6.69 13.01
N PRO A 20 -11.35 -7.35 12.10
CA PRO A 20 -10.20 -8.16 12.46
C PRO A 20 -9.12 -7.30 13.12
N VAL A 21 -8.80 -7.60 14.37
CA VAL A 21 -7.71 -6.96 15.12
C VAL A 21 -6.90 -8.03 15.82
N GLY A 22 -5.59 -8.04 15.61
CA GLY A 22 -4.83 -9.24 15.89
C GLY A 22 -3.33 -9.14 15.69
N VAL A 23 -2.74 -10.30 15.48
CA VAL A 23 -1.29 -10.47 15.32
C VAL A 23 -0.98 -11.44 14.19
N ASN A 24 0.17 -11.24 13.56
CA ASN A 24 0.86 -12.27 12.80
C ASN A 24 1.52 -13.25 13.79
N TYR A 25 1.45 -14.55 13.50
CA TYR A 25 1.72 -15.61 14.46
C TYR A 25 2.83 -16.57 14.03
N TRP A 26 3.86 -16.62 14.86
CA TRP A 26 4.85 -17.67 14.96
C TRP A 26 5.07 -17.97 16.45
N PRO A 27 5.14 -19.23 16.89
CA PRO A 27 5.58 -19.54 18.26
C PRO A 27 7.01 -19.07 18.45
N ALA A 28 7.33 -18.50 19.61
CA ALA A 28 8.67 -18.01 19.91
C ALA A 28 9.73 -19.11 19.82
N SER A 29 9.42 -20.31 20.32
CA SER A 29 10.39 -21.42 20.35
C SER A 29 10.68 -22.01 18.97
N ALA A 30 9.82 -21.75 17.98
CA ALA A 30 9.91 -22.35 16.65
C ALA A 30 10.19 -21.35 15.53
N GLY A 31 9.67 -20.12 15.61
CA GLY A 31 9.69 -19.17 14.51
C GLY A 31 9.10 -19.79 13.24
N VAL A 32 9.75 -19.53 12.11
CA VAL A 32 9.37 -20.08 10.79
C VAL A 32 9.37 -21.63 10.72
N GLU A 33 9.97 -22.33 11.69
CA GLU A 33 9.97 -23.79 11.76
C GLU A 33 8.73 -24.36 12.49
N LEU A 34 7.70 -23.53 12.74
CA LEU A 34 6.43 -23.91 13.40
C LEU A 34 5.93 -25.28 12.98
N TRP A 35 5.83 -25.54 11.68
CA TRP A 35 5.21 -26.76 11.17
C TRP A 35 6.03 -28.00 11.46
N GLN A 36 7.36 -27.91 11.46
CA GLN A 36 8.23 -29.05 11.74
C GLN A 36 8.35 -29.30 13.25
N ARG A 37 8.54 -28.23 14.05
CA ARG A 37 8.75 -28.30 15.51
C ARG A 37 7.47 -28.52 16.31
N TRP A 38 6.39 -27.85 15.94
CA TRP A 38 5.04 -27.99 16.48
C TRP A 38 4.91 -27.97 18.02
N PRO A 39 5.20 -26.83 18.68
CA PRO A 39 5.06 -26.69 20.13
C PRO A 39 3.58 -26.51 20.55
N GLU A 40 2.83 -27.60 20.67
CA GLU A 40 1.37 -27.57 20.88
C GLU A 40 0.93 -26.75 22.11
N ASP A 41 1.58 -26.94 23.25
CA ASP A 41 1.23 -26.26 24.50
C ASP A 41 1.46 -24.75 24.39
N GLU A 42 2.53 -24.33 23.71
CA GLU A 42 2.82 -22.92 23.45
C GLU A 42 1.77 -22.31 22.52
N ILE A 43 1.39 -23.01 21.44
CA ILE A 43 0.37 -22.54 20.50
C ILE A 43 -0.96 -22.30 21.21
N ARG A 44 -1.39 -23.25 22.05
CA ARG A 44 -2.65 -23.12 22.80
C ARG A 44 -2.58 -22.00 23.84
N HIS A 45 -1.45 -21.87 24.53
CA HIS A 45 -1.21 -20.76 25.46
C HIS A 45 -1.28 -19.41 24.76
N ASP A 46 -0.59 -19.27 23.63
CA ASP A 46 -0.57 -18.03 22.84
C ASP A 46 -1.96 -17.62 22.35
N LEU A 47 -2.79 -18.58 21.91
CA LEU A 47 -4.19 -18.31 21.53
C LEU A 47 -4.99 -17.76 22.73
N ALA A 48 -4.76 -18.29 23.95
CA ALA A 48 -5.37 -17.77 25.16
C ALA A 48 -4.88 -16.36 25.50
N VAL A 49 -3.58 -16.07 25.32
CA VAL A 49 -3.01 -14.73 25.48
C VAL A 49 -3.66 -13.74 24.52
N ILE A 50 -3.74 -14.07 23.23
CA ILE A 50 -4.39 -13.24 22.19
C ILE A 50 -5.82 -12.88 22.59
N HIS A 51 -6.61 -13.88 23.01
CA HIS A 51 -7.96 -13.66 23.49
C HIS A 51 -8.00 -12.74 24.72
N SER A 52 -7.12 -12.95 25.70
CA SER A 52 -7.06 -12.16 26.94
C SER A 52 -6.72 -10.67 26.71
N LEU A 53 -5.98 -10.37 25.63
CA LEU A 53 -5.68 -8.99 25.24
C LEU A 53 -6.90 -8.28 24.62
N GLY A 54 -7.94 -9.01 24.23
CA GLY A 54 -9.10 -8.53 23.48
C GLY A 54 -8.86 -8.50 21.97
N LEU A 55 -7.85 -9.23 21.49
CA LEU A 55 -7.60 -9.45 20.06
C LEU A 55 -8.43 -10.65 19.58
N ASN A 56 -8.81 -10.65 18.30
CA ASN A 56 -9.81 -11.58 17.78
C ASN A 56 -9.36 -12.36 16.54
N THR A 57 -8.17 -12.11 16.02
CA THR A 57 -7.68 -12.70 14.77
C THR A 57 -6.20 -13.06 14.87
N ILE A 58 -5.79 -14.19 14.30
CA ILE A 58 -4.39 -14.44 13.96
C ILE A 58 -4.20 -14.67 12.48
N ARG A 59 -3.08 -14.18 11.96
CA ARG A 59 -2.55 -14.60 10.67
C ARG A 59 -1.36 -15.52 10.85
N PHE A 60 -1.38 -16.67 10.19
CA PHE A 60 -0.31 -17.66 10.26
C PHE A 60 0.05 -18.18 8.87
N PHE A 61 1.18 -18.86 8.78
CA PHE A 61 1.98 -18.89 7.56
C PHE A 61 2.36 -20.31 7.17
N LEU A 62 1.98 -20.76 5.98
CA LEU A 62 2.33 -22.09 5.50
C LEU A 62 3.61 -22.02 4.66
N ARG A 63 4.67 -22.66 5.15
CA ARG A 63 5.87 -22.86 4.31
C ARG A 63 5.59 -23.97 3.33
N TRP A 64 5.55 -23.64 2.05
CA TRP A 64 5.17 -24.57 0.98
C TRP A 64 5.98 -25.88 1.04
N GLN A 65 7.30 -25.79 1.29
CA GLN A 65 8.19 -26.95 1.40
C GLN A 65 7.84 -27.95 2.51
N ASP A 66 7.17 -27.50 3.58
CA ASP A 66 6.77 -28.39 4.68
C ASP A 66 5.56 -29.22 4.29
N PHE A 67 4.64 -28.63 3.53
CA PHE A 67 3.39 -29.27 3.13
C PHE A 67 3.49 -30.05 1.82
N GLU A 68 4.41 -29.68 0.92
CA GLU A 68 4.69 -30.38 -0.34
C GLU A 68 6.20 -30.66 -0.46
N PRO A 69 6.74 -31.62 0.31
CA PRO A 69 8.18 -31.92 0.32
C PRO A 69 8.70 -32.49 -1.02
N ARG A 70 7.82 -33.08 -1.83
CA ARG A 70 8.08 -33.43 -3.24
C ARG A 70 6.90 -32.99 -4.11
N PRO A 71 7.11 -32.71 -5.40
CA PRO A 71 6.03 -32.22 -6.26
C PRO A 71 4.85 -33.20 -6.30
N GLY A 72 3.67 -32.72 -5.92
CA GLY A 72 2.42 -33.48 -5.85
C GLY A 72 2.26 -34.39 -4.63
N GLU A 73 3.28 -34.52 -3.78
CA GLU A 73 3.24 -35.31 -2.55
C GLU A 73 2.98 -34.38 -1.36
N TYR A 74 1.75 -34.38 -0.83
CA TYR A 74 1.38 -33.56 0.33
C TYR A 74 1.60 -34.30 1.64
N GLU A 75 2.31 -33.68 2.59
CA GLU A 75 2.68 -34.26 3.88
C GLU A 75 1.46 -34.39 4.81
N PRO A 76 0.97 -35.62 5.11
CA PRO A 76 -0.23 -35.80 5.92
C PRO A 76 -0.10 -35.24 7.34
N VAL A 77 1.09 -35.27 7.93
CA VAL A 77 1.32 -34.72 9.27
C VAL A 77 1.08 -33.20 9.29
N MET A 78 1.60 -32.46 8.31
CA MET A 78 1.42 -31.00 8.24
C MET A 78 -0.03 -30.62 7.98
N LEU A 79 -0.74 -31.38 7.14
CA LEU A 79 -2.18 -31.19 6.92
C LEU A 79 -3.01 -31.49 8.19
N GLY A 80 -2.59 -32.46 8.99
CA GLY A 80 -3.17 -32.73 10.32
C GLY A 80 -2.95 -31.57 11.28
N ARG A 81 -1.71 -31.09 11.40
CA ARG A 81 -1.34 -29.93 12.21
C ARG A 81 -2.14 -28.68 11.83
N LEU A 82 -2.35 -28.43 10.53
CA LEU A 82 -3.19 -27.33 10.06
C LEU A 82 -4.63 -27.45 10.58
N ARG A 83 -5.21 -28.66 10.53
CA ARG A 83 -6.55 -28.92 11.07
C ARG A 83 -6.62 -28.65 12.57
N ASP A 84 -5.60 -29.06 13.31
CA ASP A 84 -5.54 -28.86 14.76
C ASP A 84 -5.45 -27.37 15.12
N LEU A 85 -4.58 -26.60 14.46
CA LEU A 85 -4.50 -25.14 14.67
C LEU A 85 -5.82 -24.43 14.32
N LEU A 86 -6.49 -24.81 13.24
CA LEU A 86 -7.79 -24.25 12.88
C LEU A 86 -8.86 -24.56 13.94
N ALA A 87 -8.85 -25.78 14.49
CA ALA A 87 -9.74 -26.18 15.58
C ALA A 87 -9.43 -25.39 16.86
N TRP A 88 -8.16 -25.23 17.22
CA TRP A 88 -7.77 -24.47 18.42
C TRP A 88 -8.11 -22.98 18.30
N CYS A 89 -7.92 -22.38 17.13
CA CYS A 89 -8.37 -21.02 16.85
C CYS A 89 -9.88 -20.89 17.14
N ARG A 90 -10.69 -21.81 16.61
CA ARG A 90 -12.15 -21.81 16.81
C ARG A 90 -12.50 -21.96 18.29
N ASP A 91 -11.88 -22.92 18.97
CA ASP A 91 -12.17 -23.22 20.37
C ASP A 91 -11.74 -22.05 21.29
N ALA A 92 -10.70 -21.29 20.91
CA ALA A 92 -10.27 -20.06 21.59
C ALA A 92 -11.09 -18.82 21.20
N GLY A 93 -12.01 -18.91 20.24
CA GLY A 93 -12.77 -17.78 19.73
C GLY A 93 -11.93 -16.76 18.95
N VAL A 94 -10.81 -17.21 18.36
CA VAL A 94 -9.89 -16.40 17.55
C VAL A 94 -10.05 -16.78 16.08
N ALA A 95 -10.34 -15.81 15.22
CA ALA A 95 -10.49 -16.03 13.79
C ALA A 95 -9.14 -16.39 13.15
N ALA A 96 -9.17 -17.39 12.27
CA ALA A 96 -8.00 -17.89 11.58
C ALA A 96 -7.82 -17.22 10.21
N HIS A 97 -6.61 -16.76 9.90
CA HIS A 97 -6.25 -16.17 8.62
C HIS A 97 -4.97 -16.85 8.06
N PRO A 98 -5.10 -18.01 7.39
CA PRO A 98 -3.96 -18.70 6.79
C PRO A 98 -3.40 -17.98 5.55
N SER A 99 -2.08 -17.86 5.48
CA SER A 99 -1.31 -17.44 4.31
C SER A 99 -0.67 -18.65 3.64
N LEU A 100 -1.11 -18.99 2.42
CA LEU A 100 -0.80 -20.28 1.81
C LEU A 100 0.66 -20.43 1.35
N ILE A 101 1.22 -19.45 0.63
CA ILE A 101 2.61 -19.52 0.17
C ILE A 101 3.47 -18.50 0.91
N VAL A 102 4.30 -18.99 1.83
CA VAL A 102 5.37 -18.19 2.42
C VAL A 102 6.59 -18.23 1.51
N GLY A 103 6.71 -17.24 0.63
CA GLY A 103 7.89 -17.07 -0.22
C GLY A 103 8.96 -16.19 0.45
N PHE A 104 8.56 -15.03 0.97
CA PHE A 104 9.41 -14.12 1.73
C PHE A 104 8.94 -14.03 3.18
N MET A 105 9.87 -14.02 4.14
CA MET A 105 9.57 -13.95 5.57
C MET A 105 10.78 -13.45 6.36
N SER A 106 10.68 -12.32 7.05
CA SER A 106 11.73 -11.76 7.92
C SER A 106 13.13 -11.70 7.26
N GLY A 107 13.17 -11.32 5.98
CA GLY A 107 14.38 -11.24 5.16
C GLY A 107 14.99 -12.60 4.73
N GLY A 108 14.27 -13.69 4.98
CA GLY A 108 14.52 -15.02 4.42
C GLY A 108 13.65 -15.31 3.20
N VAL A 109 14.09 -16.25 2.37
CA VAL A 109 13.35 -16.74 1.20
C VAL A 109 13.14 -18.24 1.36
N PHE A 110 11.89 -18.68 1.31
CA PHE A 110 11.47 -20.05 1.58
C PHE A 110 10.81 -20.62 0.34
N TRP A 111 11.53 -21.54 -0.32
CA TRP A 111 11.01 -22.27 -1.46
C TRP A 111 11.30 -23.76 -1.32
N PRO A 112 10.42 -24.62 -1.87
CA PRO A 112 10.72 -26.03 -1.98
C PRO A 112 11.99 -26.28 -2.79
N GLN A 113 12.87 -27.17 -2.31
CA GLN A 113 14.14 -27.47 -2.99
C GLN A 113 13.92 -28.04 -4.41
N TRP A 114 12.84 -28.78 -4.62
CA TRP A 114 12.47 -29.33 -5.93
C TRP A 114 12.07 -28.28 -6.97
N ARG A 115 11.94 -27.00 -6.57
CA ARG A 115 11.72 -25.89 -7.50
C ARG A 115 12.87 -25.74 -8.50
N GLN A 116 14.11 -26.05 -8.10
CA GLN A 116 15.30 -26.06 -8.97
C GLN A 116 15.47 -24.76 -9.80
N GLY A 117 15.24 -23.60 -9.17
CA GLY A 117 15.44 -22.28 -9.78
C GLY A 117 14.35 -21.80 -10.75
N ARG A 118 13.34 -22.63 -11.10
CA ARG A 118 12.22 -22.24 -11.98
C ARG A 118 11.42 -21.08 -11.41
N ASN A 119 11.01 -20.08 -12.20
CA ASN A 119 10.26 -18.94 -11.67
C ASN A 119 8.85 -19.35 -11.16
N ALA A 120 8.48 -18.97 -9.94
CA ALA A 120 7.22 -19.37 -9.29
C ALA A 120 5.95 -18.88 -9.99
N PHE A 121 6.04 -17.77 -10.73
CA PHE A 121 4.90 -17.10 -11.35
C PHE A 121 4.82 -17.30 -12.87
N ALA A 122 5.93 -17.61 -13.53
CA ALA A 122 6.01 -17.73 -14.99
C ALA A 122 6.28 -19.15 -15.49
N ASP A 123 6.91 -20.02 -14.70
CA ASP A 123 7.13 -21.40 -15.10
C ASP A 123 5.84 -22.21 -14.94
N GLN A 124 5.39 -22.86 -16.02
CA GLN A 124 4.11 -23.55 -16.06
C GLN A 124 3.99 -24.66 -15.01
N PHE A 125 5.08 -25.39 -14.72
CA PHE A 125 5.07 -26.41 -13.71
C PHE A 125 4.88 -25.79 -12.32
N MET A 126 5.59 -24.70 -12.02
CA MET A 126 5.46 -24.02 -10.73
C MET A 126 4.06 -23.42 -10.54
N VAL A 127 3.50 -22.80 -11.59
CA VAL A 127 2.13 -22.26 -11.55
C VAL A 127 1.10 -23.37 -11.31
N GLN A 128 1.26 -24.52 -11.98
CA GLN A 128 0.38 -25.67 -11.75
C GLN A 128 0.51 -26.20 -10.32
N ARG A 129 1.73 -26.37 -9.80
CA ARG A 129 1.96 -26.83 -8.42
C ARG A 129 1.33 -25.86 -7.41
N ALA A 130 1.52 -24.56 -7.59
CA ALA A 130 0.94 -23.54 -6.70
C ALA A 130 -0.59 -23.65 -6.64
N ALA A 131 -1.24 -23.79 -7.80
CA ALA A 131 -2.70 -23.94 -7.86
C ALA A 131 -3.17 -25.25 -7.20
N GLU A 132 -2.50 -26.37 -7.45
CA GLU A 132 -2.87 -27.66 -6.84
C GLU A 132 -2.63 -27.67 -5.33
N PHE A 133 -1.54 -27.06 -4.86
CA PHE A 133 -1.27 -26.86 -3.45
C PHE A 133 -2.35 -26.00 -2.80
N ALA A 134 -2.75 -24.90 -3.45
CA ALA A 134 -3.84 -24.05 -2.97
C ALA A 134 -5.16 -24.81 -2.83
N ALA A 135 -5.51 -25.65 -3.81
CA ALA A 135 -6.70 -26.51 -3.75
C ALA A 135 -6.61 -27.56 -2.64
N ALA A 136 -5.45 -28.20 -2.47
CA ALA A 136 -5.24 -29.23 -1.45
C ALA A 136 -5.39 -28.65 -0.04
N VAL A 137 -4.74 -27.51 0.24
CA VAL A 137 -4.81 -26.84 1.53
C VAL A 137 -6.21 -26.24 1.77
N SER A 138 -6.82 -25.62 0.76
CA SER A 138 -8.18 -25.05 0.88
C SER A 138 -9.23 -26.12 1.21
N ARG A 139 -9.04 -27.37 0.76
CA ARG A 139 -9.91 -28.50 1.14
C ARG A 139 -9.82 -28.84 2.64
N ILE A 140 -8.65 -28.65 3.26
CA ILE A 140 -8.49 -28.82 4.72
C ILE A 140 -9.11 -27.65 5.48
N ILE A 141 -9.05 -26.44 4.92
CA ILE A 141 -9.56 -25.21 5.55
C ILE A 141 -11.09 -25.11 5.47
N ALA A 142 -11.70 -25.52 4.35
CA ALA A 142 -13.14 -25.31 4.07
C ALA A 142 -14.12 -25.78 5.18
N PRO A 143 -13.88 -26.90 5.90
CA PRO A 143 -14.72 -27.30 7.03
C PRO A 143 -14.78 -26.27 8.18
N PHE A 144 -13.81 -25.37 8.29
CA PHE A 144 -13.70 -24.34 9.33
C PHE A 144 -14.21 -22.97 8.86
N HIS A 145 -15.06 -22.92 7.84
CA HIS A 145 -15.54 -21.67 7.23
C HIS A 145 -16.26 -20.71 8.19
N ASP A 146 -16.67 -21.18 9.36
CA ASP A 146 -17.29 -20.39 10.43
C ASP A 146 -16.27 -19.65 11.30
N ASN A 147 -15.00 -20.04 11.27
CA ASN A 147 -13.90 -19.44 12.04
C ASN A 147 -12.74 -18.94 11.19
N VAL A 148 -12.62 -19.37 9.94
CA VAL A 148 -11.62 -18.86 9.00
C VAL A 148 -12.11 -17.53 8.43
N LEU A 149 -11.38 -16.46 8.72
CA LEU A 149 -11.69 -15.10 8.26
C LEU A 149 -11.51 -14.96 6.75
N ALA A 150 -10.32 -15.33 6.26
CA ALA A 150 -9.91 -15.20 4.88
C ALA A 150 -8.68 -16.09 4.60
N ILE A 151 -8.34 -16.30 3.32
CA ILE A 151 -7.14 -17.00 2.87
C ILE A 151 -6.27 -16.03 2.09
N ASP A 152 -4.99 -15.89 2.44
CA ASP A 152 -4.03 -15.19 1.57
C ASP A 152 -3.47 -16.13 0.52
N GLN A 153 -3.21 -15.58 -0.67
CA GLN A 153 -2.37 -16.24 -1.66
C GLN A 153 -0.98 -16.59 -1.09
N GLY A 154 -0.42 -15.69 -0.29
CA GLY A 154 0.85 -15.90 0.37
C GLY A 154 1.30 -14.72 1.22
N ASN A 155 2.59 -14.70 1.52
CA ASN A 155 3.21 -13.59 2.24
C ASN A 155 4.20 -12.85 1.34
N GLU A 156 3.93 -11.56 1.11
CA GLU A 156 4.79 -10.61 0.41
C GLU A 156 5.37 -11.20 -0.89
N LEU A 157 4.51 -11.87 -1.67
CA LEU A 157 4.94 -12.53 -2.91
C LEU A 157 5.52 -11.51 -3.90
N CYS A 158 5.07 -10.25 -3.81
CA CYS A 158 5.59 -9.10 -4.54
C CYS A 158 7.02 -8.67 -4.19
N CYS A 159 7.58 -9.09 -3.05
CA CYS A 159 8.96 -8.80 -2.65
C CYS A 159 10.00 -9.73 -3.33
N LEU A 160 9.55 -10.81 -3.96
CA LEU A 160 10.43 -11.86 -4.45
C LEU A 160 11.07 -11.49 -5.80
N ALA A 161 12.33 -11.88 -6.00
CA ALA A 161 13.03 -11.67 -7.27
C ALA A 161 12.28 -12.29 -8.46
N ASP A 162 11.64 -13.45 -8.24
CA ASP A 162 10.74 -14.09 -9.20
C ASP A 162 9.66 -13.16 -9.71
N SER A 163 9.09 -12.35 -8.82
CA SER A 163 8.03 -11.41 -9.15
C SER A 163 8.54 -10.33 -10.10
N SER A 164 9.68 -9.73 -9.75
CA SER A 164 10.33 -8.71 -10.58
C SER A 164 10.80 -9.26 -11.94
N ALA A 165 11.15 -10.55 -12.00
CA ALA A 165 11.59 -11.21 -13.24
C ALA A 165 10.43 -11.71 -14.11
N ALA A 166 9.27 -12.03 -13.54
CA ALA A 166 8.13 -12.54 -14.28
C ALA A 166 7.43 -11.42 -15.08
N PRO A 167 7.03 -11.65 -16.35
CA PRO A 167 6.18 -10.70 -17.06
C PRO A 167 4.88 -10.43 -16.26
N PRO A 168 4.38 -9.19 -16.18
CA PRO A 168 3.16 -8.89 -15.43
C PRO A 168 1.96 -9.75 -15.84
N ALA A 169 1.82 -10.07 -17.14
CA ALA A 169 0.77 -10.97 -17.63
C ALA A 169 0.84 -12.38 -17.02
N ALA A 170 2.03 -12.89 -16.70
CA ALA A 170 2.20 -14.18 -16.03
C ALA A 170 1.75 -14.12 -14.57
N VAL A 171 2.02 -13.02 -13.86
CA VAL A 171 1.53 -12.80 -12.49
C VAL A 171 -0.01 -12.70 -12.45
N ILE A 172 -0.62 -12.02 -13.43
CA ILE A 172 -2.08 -11.97 -13.60
C ILE A 172 -2.65 -13.38 -13.80
N ASP A 173 -2.03 -14.18 -14.68
CA ASP A 173 -2.44 -15.55 -14.96
C ASP A 173 -2.29 -16.47 -13.74
N TRP A 174 -1.21 -16.29 -12.99
CA TRP A 174 -0.95 -16.99 -11.74
C TRP A 174 -2.06 -16.69 -10.72
N CYS A 175 -2.39 -15.42 -10.49
CA CYS A 175 -3.48 -15.02 -9.58
C CYS A 175 -4.80 -15.69 -9.98
N ARG A 176 -5.14 -15.65 -11.27
CA ARG A 176 -6.36 -16.24 -11.81
C ARG A 176 -6.44 -17.74 -11.49
N ARG A 177 -5.37 -18.49 -11.77
CA ARG A 177 -5.32 -19.95 -11.54
C ARG A 177 -5.32 -20.30 -10.06
N PHE A 178 -4.52 -19.60 -9.27
CA PHE A 178 -4.41 -19.82 -7.84
C PHE A 178 -5.75 -19.59 -7.13
N ASN A 179 -6.40 -18.45 -7.42
CA ASN A 179 -7.67 -18.09 -6.82
C ASN A 179 -8.81 -18.99 -7.31
N GLN A 180 -8.81 -19.38 -8.59
CA GLN A 180 -9.76 -20.36 -9.11
C GLN A 180 -9.63 -21.72 -8.40
N ALA A 181 -8.40 -22.15 -8.09
CA ALA A 181 -8.17 -23.39 -7.37
C ALA A 181 -8.71 -23.35 -5.92
N ILE A 182 -8.46 -22.25 -5.19
CA ILE A 182 -9.09 -22.00 -3.87
C ILE A 182 -10.61 -22.06 -4.01
N ARG A 183 -11.17 -21.23 -4.91
CA ARG A 183 -12.62 -21.07 -5.03
C ARG A 183 -13.33 -22.35 -5.48
N SER A 184 -12.67 -23.22 -6.25
CA SER A 184 -13.20 -24.53 -6.64
C SER A 184 -13.39 -25.51 -5.48
N THR A 185 -12.62 -25.36 -4.40
CA THR A 185 -12.62 -26.25 -3.23
C THR A 185 -13.28 -25.64 -2.01
N TYR A 186 -13.23 -24.31 -1.90
CA TYR A 186 -13.86 -23.51 -0.86
C TYR A 186 -14.64 -22.35 -1.51
N PRO A 187 -15.89 -22.61 -1.98
CA PRO A 187 -16.71 -21.67 -2.75
C PRO A 187 -17.11 -20.35 -2.07
N GLN A 188 -16.87 -20.21 -0.77
CA GLN A 188 -17.21 -19.04 0.03
C GLN A 188 -16.01 -18.41 0.77
N ALA A 189 -14.79 -18.92 0.56
CA ALA A 189 -13.55 -18.27 1.00
C ALA A 189 -13.51 -16.80 0.57
N ILE A 190 -13.08 -15.93 1.48
CA ILE A 190 -12.62 -14.58 1.13
C ILE A 190 -11.12 -14.69 0.81
N ILE A 191 -10.70 -14.20 -0.35
CA ILE A 191 -9.32 -14.34 -0.83
C ILE A 191 -8.61 -12.98 -0.82
N ILE A 192 -7.41 -12.95 -0.24
CA ILE A 192 -6.56 -11.77 -0.10
C ILE A 192 -5.25 -12.00 -0.86
N SER A 193 -4.68 -10.93 -1.42
CA SER A 193 -3.39 -11.04 -2.12
C SER A 193 -2.20 -11.34 -1.21
N GLY A 194 -2.17 -10.77 0.00
CA GLY A 194 -1.06 -10.96 0.94
C GLY A 194 0.20 -10.17 0.59
N ASN A 195 0.04 -9.01 -0.06
CA ASN A 195 1.13 -8.21 -0.61
C ASN A 195 1.33 -6.88 0.14
N GLU A 196 2.50 -6.27 -0.05
CA GLU A 196 2.90 -5.03 0.62
C GLU A 196 2.98 -3.82 -0.33
N GLN A 197 3.65 -2.75 0.11
CA GLN A 197 3.75 -1.47 -0.58
C GLN A 197 4.37 -1.51 -1.98
N ASN A 198 5.10 -2.56 -2.39
CA ASN A 198 5.67 -2.64 -3.75
C ASN A 198 4.61 -2.52 -4.84
N GLN A 199 3.35 -2.84 -4.57
CA GLN A 199 2.25 -2.62 -5.51
C GLN A 199 2.02 -1.13 -5.82
N VAL A 200 2.47 -0.24 -4.93
CA VAL A 200 2.40 1.21 -5.07
C VAL A 200 3.76 1.77 -5.49
N ILE A 201 4.85 1.35 -4.86
CA ILE A 201 6.15 2.00 -5.03
C ILE A 201 7.09 1.32 -6.03
N ASN A 202 6.72 0.18 -6.61
CA ASN A 202 7.52 -0.52 -7.62
C ASN A 202 6.60 -1.18 -8.66
N ASP A 203 7.19 -1.74 -9.73
CA ASP A 203 6.47 -2.58 -10.69
C ASP A 203 7.01 -4.02 -10.59
N THR A 204 6.57 -4.77 -9.58
CA THR A 204 6.98 -6.17 -9.40
C THR A 204 6.04 -7.15 -10.09
N GLY A 205 5.14 -6.67 -10.96
CA GLY A 205 4.12 -7.49 -11.63
C GLY A 205 2.83 -7.66 -10.82
N TRP A 206 2.85 -7.46 -9.50
CA TRP A 206 1.66 -7.41 -8.66
C TRP A 206 1.06 -6.02 -8.68
N ARG A 207 0.08 -5.83 -9.56
CA ARG A 207 -0.53 -4.52 -9.83
C ARG A 207 -1.91 -4.43 -9.21
N LEU A 208 -2.25 -3.27 -8.66
CA LEU A 208 -3.59 -3.00 -8.19
C LEU A 208 -4.57 -3.04 -9.37
N GLY A 209 -5.73 -3.67 -9.18
CA GLY A 209 -6.72 -3.89 -10.24
C GLY A 209 -6.41 -5.04 -11.21
N GLN A 210 -5.27 -5.73 -11.07
CA GLN A 210 -4.86 -6.81 -11.99
C GLN A 210 -4.58 -8.13 -11.25
N GLN A 211 -5.39 -8.43 -10.22
CA GLN A 211 -5.26 -9.65 -9.40
C GLN A 211 -6.60 -10.41 -9.41
N PRO A 212 -6.94 -11.06 -10.55
CA PRO A 212 -8.26 -11.65 -10.76
C PRO A 212 -8.60 -12.72 -9.71
N GLY A 213 -9.79 -12.62 -9.13
CA GLY A 213 -10.30 -13.53 -8.10
C GLY A 213 -9.89 -13.21 -6.67
N CYS A 214 -9.10 -12.15 -6.43
CA CYS A 214 -8.93 -11.59 -5.09
C CYS A 214 -10.15 -10.74 -4.71
N ASP A 215 -10.63 -10.89 -3.47
CA ASP A 215 -11.76 -10.13 -2.93
C ASP A 215 -11.32 -8.83 -2.25
N LEU A 216 -10.10 -8.81 -1.70
CA LEU A 216 -9.49 -7.63 -1.11
C LEU A 216 -7.95 -7.61 -1.22
N TYR A 217 -7.39 -6.41 -1.08
CA TYR A 217 -5.95 -6.20 -1.01
C TYR A 217 -5.48 -6.22 0.45
N SER A 218 -4.17 -6.34 0.63
CA SER A 218 -3.51 -6.03 1.90
C SER A 218 -2.45 -4.95 1.72
N MET A 219 -2.08 -4.33 2.84
CA MET A 219 -0.98 -3.38 2.92
C MET A 219 -0.16 -3.64 4.17
N HIS A 220 1.16 -3.63 3.98
CA HIS A 220 2.13 -3.69 5.07
C HIS A 220 2.89 -2.36 5.15
N GLY A 221 3.41 -2.03 6.33
CA GLY A 221 4.20 -0.81 6.48
C GLY A 221 4.91 -0.69 7.81
N TYR A 222 6.17 -0.27 7.74
CA TYR A 222 7.06 -0.14 8.89
C TYR A 222 7.81 1.21 8.83
N PRO A 223 8.06 1.88 9.96
CA PRO A 223 8.69 3.21 10.01
C PRO A 223 10.22 3.15 9.86
N VAL A 224 10.71 2.44 8.85
CA VAL A 224 12.14 2.29 8.56
C VAL A 224 12.54 3.14 7.35
N PRO A 225 13.41 4.14 7.51
CA PRO A 225 13.96 4.88 6.38
C PRO A 225 14.58 3.92 5.35
N ARG A 226 14.48 4.24 4.06
CA ARG A 226 14.97 3.44 2.90
C ARG A 226 14.16 2.20 2.52
N TRP A 227 13.20 1.75 3.34
CA TRP A 227 12.25 0.71 2.90
C TRP A 227 11.13 1.26 2.00
N HIS A 228 11.04 2.59 1.95
CA HIS A 228 10.08 3.35 1.16
C HIS A 228 10.78 4.13 0.05
N SER A 229 10.02 4.59 -0.93
CA SER A 229 10.56 5.43 -2.01
C SER A 229 10.95 6.84 -1.56
N ILE A 230 10.58 7.26 -0.35
CA ILE A 230 10.88 8.56 0.25
C ILE A 230 11.64 8.40 1.58
N GLY A 231 12.57 9.32 1.85
CA GLY A 231 13.25 9.42 3.14
C GLY A 231 12.44 10.20 4.18
N PHE A 232 12.71 9.96 5.46
CA PHE A 232 12.12 10.65 6.61
C PHE A 232 13.03 10.49 7.83
N ASP A 233 12.87 11.35 8.83
CA ASP A 233 13.76 11.40 10.00
C ASP A 233 13.23 10.55 11.18
N GLY A 234 13.13 9.25 10.93
CA GLY A 234 12.78 8.26 11.95
C GLY A 234 11.30 8.19 12.33
N MET A 235 11.02 7.40 13.38
CA MET A 235 9.66 6.98 13.75
C MET A 235 8.78 8.10 14.30
N THR A 236 9.36 9.16 14.86
CA THR A 236 8.62 10.32 15.39
C THR A 236 8.33 11.39 14.33
N ASP A 237 8.80 11.20 13.10
CA ASP A 237 8.52 12.12 12.00
C ASP A 237 7.06 11.94 11.52
N PRO A 238 6.23 12.99 11.51
CA PRO A 238 4.87 12.91 10.96
C PRO A 238 4.79 12.45 9.50
N LEU A 239 5.85 12.62 8.71
CA LEU A 239 5.92 12.03 7.37
C LEU A 239 5.88 10.51 7.44
N ALA A 240 6.63 9.87 8.35
CA ALA A 240 6.63 8.43 8.55
C ALA A 240 5.23 7.89 8.89
N TRP A 241 4.47 8.64 9.69
CA TRP A 241 3.11 8.27 10.12
C TRP A 241 2.13 8.25 8.96
N SER A 242 2.39 9.04 7.91
CA SER A 242 1.50 9.22 6.76
C SER A 242 1.68 8.17 5.66
N ILE A 243 2.77 7.38 5.70
CA ILE A 243 3.16 6.46 4.63
C ILE A 243 2.17 5.29 4.51
N LEU A 244 2.02 4.48 5.56
CA LEU A 244 1.12 3.33 5.55
C LEU A 244 -0.35 3.75 5.30
N PRO A 245 -0.89 4.80 5.95
CA PRO A 245 -2.23 5.32 5.62
C PRO A 245 -2.40 5.69 4.15
N LEU A 246 -1.40 6.30 3.50
CA LEU A 246 -1.49 6.56 2.07
C LEU A 246 -1.53 5.27 1.25
N TYR A 247 -0.64 4.31 1.52
CA TYR A 247 -0.64 3.05 0.79
C TYR A 247 -1.98 2.31 0.93
N THR A 248 -2.55 2.33 2.14
CA THR A 248 -3.91 1.88 2.40
C THR A 248 -4.93 2.64 1.56
N GLN A 249 -4.87 3.97 1.50
CA GLN A 249 -5.79 4.79 0.70
C GLN A 249 -5.67 4.49 -0.81
N VAL A 250 -4.46 4.24 -1.30
CA VAL A 250 -4.21 3.85 -2.69
C VAL A 250 -4.84 2.50 -2.99
N ALA A 251 -4.56 1.45 -2.21
CA ALA A 251 -5.23 0.16 -2.39
C ALA A 251 -6.75 0.27 -2.25
N ARG A 252 -7.24 1.09 -1.32
CA ARG A 252 -8.67 1.30 -1.07
C ARG A 252 -9.42 1.82 -2.30
N ALA A 253 -8.74 2.56 -3.16
CA ALA A 253 -9.31 3.04 -4.42
C ALA A 253 -9.51 1.94 -5.48
N PHE A 254 -8.92 0.75 -5.27
CA PHE A 254 -9.06 -0.42 -6.13
C PHE A 254 -9.97 -1.50 -5.55
N GLY A 255 -10.15 -1.54 -4.24
CA GLY A 255 -11.01 -2.49 -3.55
C GLY A 255 -10.82 -2.41 -2.04
N PRO A 256 -11.47 -3.27 -1.25
CA PRO A 256 -11.26 -3.32 0.18
C PRO A 256 -9.78 -3.61 0.53
N VAL A 257 -9.32 -3.13 1.68
CA VAL A 257 -7.91 -3.25 2.08
C VAL A 257 -7.76 -3.58 3.56
N PHE A 258 -6.95 -4.60 3.83
CA PHE A 258 -6.60 -5.04 5.18
C PHE A 258 -5.17 -4.57 5.52
N VAL A 259 -4.99 -3.83 6.63
CA VAL A 259 -3.66 -3.55 7.17
C VAL A 259 -3.13 -4.80 7.87
N GLN A 260 -2.47 -5.65 7.09
CA GLN A 260 -2.18 -7.03 7.45
C GLN A 260 -0.85 -7.20 8.18
N GLU A 261 0.08 -6.26 8.02
CA GLU A 261 1.30 -6.23 8.81
C GLU A 261 1.73 -4.80 9.08
N PHE A 262 1.98 -4.51 10.34
CA PHE A 262 2.62 -3.28 10.74
C PHE A 262 3.31 -3.51 12.08
N GLY A 263 4.23 -2.62 12.41
CA GLY A 263 4.94 -2.62 13.66
C GLY A 263 5.89 -1.44 13.71
N THR A 264 6.74 -1.41 14.73
CA THR A 264 7.68 -0.31 14.94
C THR A 264 9.10 -0.65 14.48
N ILE A 265 9.42 -1.93 14.26
CA ILE A 265 10.75 -2.51 13.95
C ILE A 265 11.80 -2.26 15.05
N ALA A 266 11.93 -1.02 15.54
CA ALA A 266 12.76 -0.63 16.68
C ALA A 266 11.94 -0.61 17.97
N THR A 267 11.77 -1.78 18.59
CA THR A 267 10.78 -2.06 19.66
C THR A 267 11.19 -1.63 21.08
N PHE A 268 12.16 -0.72 21.23
CA PHE A 268 12.67 -0.32 22.57
C PHE A 268 12.42 1.14 22.99
N GLY A 269 12.06 2.03 22.06
CA GLY A 269 11.74 3.43 22.37
C GLY A 269 10.26 3.64 22.73
N ARG A 270 9.93 3.66 24.03
CA ARG A 270 8.53 3.79 24.50
C ARG A 270 7.79 4.97 23.87
N ASP A 271 8.36 6.16 23.97
CA ASP A 271 7.72 7.41 23.51
C ASP A 271 7.63 7.46 21.98
N GLN A 272 8.66 6.97 21.29
CA GLN A 272 8.70 6.92 19.82
C GLN A 272 7.60 6.00 19.28
N GLN A 273 7.41 4.83 19.91
CA GLN A 273 6.38 3.87 19.52
C GLN A 273 4.98 4.42 19.76
N ASP A 274 4.71 4.96 20.95
CA ASP A 274 3.39 5.48 21.29
C ASP A 274 3.01 6.63 20.34
N GLN A 275 3.92 7.56 20.06
CA GLN A 275 3.69 8.64 19.10
C GLN A 275 3.39 8.12 17.68
N TYR A 276 4.19 7.16 17.19
CA TYR A 276 3.96 6.57 15.87
C TYR A 276 2.60 5.90 15.77
N LEU A 277 2.22 5.08 16.76
CA LEU A 277 0.95 4.37 16.74
C LEU A 277 -0.24 5.33 16.84
N ARG A 278 -0.12 6.39 17.65
CA ARG A 278 -1.15 7.45 17.77
C ARG A 278 -1.31 8.27 16.49
N GLY A 279 -0.25 8.49 15.73
CA GLY A 279 -0.32 9.15 14.43
C GLY A 279 -0.84 8.25 13.31
N MET A 280 -0.33 7.01 13.24
CA MET A 280 -0.52 6.12 12.11
C MET A 280 -1.85 5.35 12.15
N LEU A 281 -2.23 4.74 13.28
CA LEU A 281 -3.39 3.83 13.33
C LEU A 281 -4.73 4.53 13.03
N PRO A 282 -5.04 5.71 13.62
CA PRO A 282 -6.26 6.44 13.28
C PRO A 282 -6.28 6.89 11.80
N ALA A 283 -5.13 7.26 11.25
CA ALA A 283 -5.03 7.66 9.85
C ALA A 283 -5.21 6.47 8.90
N ALA A 284 -4.70 5.29 9.23
CA ALA A 284 -4.91 4.06 8.47
C ALA A 284 -6.38 3.59 8.51
N TRP A 285 -7.06 3.77 9.66
CA TRP A 285 -8.51 3.62 9.75
C TRP A 285 -9.22 4.61 8.83
N GLU A 286 -8.94 5.91 8.90
CA GLU A 286 -9.55 6.93 8.03
C GLU A 286 -9.32 6.63 6.53
N ALA A 287 -8.15 6.06 6.18
CA ALA A 287 -7.81 5.64 4.83
C ALA A 287 -8.63 4.45 4.30
N GLY A 288 -9.40 3.77 5.17
CA GLY A 288 -10.29 2.66 4.81
C GLY A 288 -9.73 1.26 5.10
N GLY A 289 -8.73 1.15 5.98
CA GLY A 289 -8.24 -0.13 6.50
C GLY A 289 -9.35 -0.88 7.24
N ASN A 290 -9.67 -2.10 6.80
CA ASN A 290 -10.80 -2.88 7.32
C ASN A 290 -10.42 -3.93 8.39
N GLY A 291 -9.13 -3.99 8.76
CA GLY A 291 -8.57 -4.82 9.82
C GLY A 291 -7.11 -4.45 10.08
N PHE A 292 -6.56 -4.87 11.23
CA PHE A 292 -5.22 -4.50 11.71
C PHE A 292 -4.52 -5.67 12.40
N LEU A 293 -3.42 -6.18 11.83
CA LEU A 293 -2.61 -7.24 12.46
C LEU A 293 -1.18 -6.75 12.74
N TRP A 294 -0.80 -6.79 14.01
CA TRP A 294 0.54 -6.45 14.47
C TRP A 294 1.56 -7.54 14.08
N TRP A 295 2.75 -7.17 13.66
CA TRP A 295 3.87 -8.09 13.45
C TRP A 295 4.83 -8.04 14.64
N CYS A 296 4.91 -9.05 15.51
CA CYS A 296 4.13 -10.31 15.65
C CYS A 296 3.68 -10.50 17.12
N LEU A 297 3.09 -11.65 17.52
CA LEU A 297 2.63 -11.81 18.92
C LEU A 297 3.73 -11.58 19.96
N ARG A 298 4.85 -12.31 19.86
CA ARG A 298 5.94 -12.30 20.84
C ARG A 298 7.30 -12.37 20.16
N ASP A 299 8.33 -11.97 20.89
CA ASP A 299 9.71 -12.05 20.44
C ASP A 299 10.10 -13.53 20.17
N VAL A 300 10.76 -13.79 19.04
CA VAL A 300 11.13 -15.15 18.60
C VAL A 300 12.46 -15.56 19.22
N THR A 301 12.48 -16.64 19.97
CA THR A 301 13.71 -17.14 20.63
C THR A 301 14.40 -18.27 19.85
N ALA A 302 13.79 -18.73 18.76
CA ALA A 302 14.33 -19.81 17.95
C ALA A 302 15.65 -19.42 17.26
N ASP A 303 16.70 -20.21 17.51
CA ASP A 303 18.01 -20.07 16.85
C ASP A 303 18.00 -20.72 15.45
N VAL A 304 17.27 -20.11 14.51
CA VAL A 304 17.08 -20.60 13.13
C VAL A 304 17.12 -19.47 12.11
N HIS A 305 17.36 -19.81 10.84
CA HIS A 305 17.16 -18.89 9.73
C HIS A 305 15.67 -18.47 9.66
N PRO A 306 15.33 -17.17 9.49
CA PRO A 306 16.22 -16.05 9.19
C PRO A 306 16.70 -15.25 10.41
N TYR A 307 16.24 -15.57 11.61
CA TYR A 307 16.55 -14.82 12.83
C TYR A 307 18.04 -14.81 13.16
N THR A 308 18.79 -15.86 12.85
CA THR A 308 20.26 -15.86 13.01
C THR A 308 21.01 -14.93 12.07
N LYS A 309 20.40 -14.59 10.92
CA LYS A 309 20.95 -13.67 9.93
C LYS A 309 20.47 -12.23 10.18
N ASN A 310 19.17 -12.06 10.41
CA ASN A 310 18.49 -10.78 10.58
C ASN A 310 17.94 -10.69 12.01
N ASN A 311 18.81 -10.65 13.02
CA ASN A 311 18.39 -10.88 14.40
C ASN A 311 17.41 -9.84 14.96
N PHE A 312 17.31 -8.64 14.40
CA PHE A 312 16.31 -7.67 14.85
C PHE A 312 14.86 -8.19 14.65
N GLU A 313 14.64 -9.07 13.66
CA GLU A 313 13.34 -9.72 13.38
C GLU A 313 12.84 -10.57 14.56
N SER A 314 13.76 -10.99 15.44
CA SER A 314 13.41 -11.74 16.66
C SER A 314 12.76 -10.87 17.75
N THR A 315 12.82 -9.55 17.64
CA THR A 315 12.46 -8.61 18.72
C THR A 315 11.15 -7.84 18.48
N LEU A 316 10.37 -8.28 17.49
CA LEU A 316 9.21 -7.56 16.96
C LEU A 316 7.88 -7.86 17.69
N GLY A 317 7.92 -8.66 18.76
CA GLY A 317 6.75 -9.07 19.51
C GLY A 317 5.94 -7.92 20.09
N LEU A 318 4.62 -8.12 20.19
CA LEU A 318 3.70 -7.26 20.92
C LEU A 318 3.80 -7.45 22.44
N VAL A 319 3.98 -8.71 22.88
CA VAL A 319 4.12 -9.07 24.29
C VAL A 319 5.51 -9.60 24.62
N ASP A 320 5.89 -9.43 25.89
CA ASP A 320 7.11 -10.01 26.45
C ASP A 320 6.94 -11.50 26.82
N ALA A 321 8.00 -12.10 27.38
CA ALA A 321 8.00 -13.50 27.82
C ALA A 321 7.04 -13.81 28.99
N HIS A 322 6.43 -12.79 29.60
CA HIS A 322 5.46 -12.90 30.70
C HIS A 322 4.05 -12.49 30.26
N ASP A 323 3.80 -12.48 28.95
CA ASP A 323 2.52 -12.12 28.31
C ASP A 323 2.07 -10.67 28.56
N ARG A 324 2.99 -9.78 28.90
CA ARG A 324 2.71 -8.35 29.09
C ARG A 324 2.98 -7.60 27.80
N VAL A 325 2.06 -6.71 27.43
CA VAL A 325 2.27 -5.78 26.31
C VAL A 325 3.55 -4.98 26.54
N LYS A 326 4.44 -4.94 25.55
CA LYS A 326 5.72 -4.22 25.67
C LYS A 326 5.49 -2.71 25.80
N PRO A 327 6.35 -2.00 26.56
CA PRO A 327 6.19 -0.56 26.79
C PRO A 327 6.20 0.24 25.47
N GLY A 328 5.18 1.08 25.27
CA GLY A 328 4.99 1.90 24.06
C GLY A 328 3.97 1.32 23.08
N LEU A 329 3.59 0.05 23.26
CA LEU A 329 2.64 -0.65 22.39
C LEU A 329 1.20 -0.67 22.94
N GLU A 330 0.97 -0.14 24.14
CA GLU A 330 -0.33 -0.16 24.81
C GLU A 330 -1.42 0.52 23.97
N TYR A 331 -1.07 1.55 23.19
CA TYR A 331 -2.02 2.23 22.32
C TYR A 331 -2.59 1.34 21.21
N PHE A 332 -1.86 0.32 20.74
CA PHE A 332 -2.44 -0.63 19.78
C PHE A 332 -3.62 -1.39 20.40
N ILE A 333 -3.50 -1.80 21.66
CA ILE A 333 -4.59 -2.49 22.38
C ILE A 333 -5.77 -1.53 22.62
N GLU A 334 -5.49 -0.28 23.02
CA GLU A 334 -6.51 0.77 23.16
C GLU A 334 -7.27 0.99 21.83
N PHE A 335 -6.53 1.14 20.74
CA PHE A 335 -7.07 1.33 19.40
C PHE A 335 -7.91 0.13 18.97
N ALA A 336 -7.40 -1.10 19.12
CA ALA A 336 -8.08 -2.34 18.75
C ALA A 336 -9.44 -2.47 19.46
N ARG A 337 -9.50 -2.19 20.76
CA ARG A 337 -10.75 -2.21 21.53
C ARG A 337 -11.74 -1.15 21.08
N SER A 338 -11.24 0.03 20.69
CA SER A 338 -12.11 1.13 20.25
C SER A 338 -12.75 0.90 18.88
N LEU A 339 -12.18 0.03 18.02
CA LEU A 339 -12.62 -0.14 16.63
C LEU A 339 -14.07 -0.66 16.52
N ALA A 340 -14.48 -1.55 17.43
CA ALA A 340 -15.83 -2.14 17.42
C ALA A 340 -16.94 -1.08 17.35
N ASP A 341 -16.75 0.04 18.04
CA ASP A 341 -17.73 1.13 18.18
C ASP A 341 -17.54 2.27 17.15
N ARG A 342 -16.43 2.29 16.40
CA ARG A 342 -16.15 3.37 15.43
C ARG A 342 -17.01 3.25 14.18
N PRO A 343 -17.62 4.32 13.66
CA PRO A 343 -18.30 4.26 12.37
C PRO A 343 -17.29 3.93 11.26
N ALA A 344 -17.73 3.20 10.23
CA ALA A 344 -16.90 2.94 9.07
C ALA A 344 -16.51 4.29 8.42
N PRO A 345 -15.25 4.51 8.05
CA PRO A 345 -14.82 5.72 7.39
C PRO A 345 -15.52 5.83 6.03
N LEU A 346 -16.17 6.98 5.80
CA LEU A 346 -16.73 7.32 4.49
C LEU A 346 -15.80 8.32 3.81
N PRO A 347 -15.62 8.24 2.48
CA PRO A 347 -14.90 9.26 1.74
C PRO A 347 -15.50 10.63 2.02
N ALA A 348 -14.66 11.55 2.49
CA ALA A 348 -15.11 12.89 2.79
C ALA A 348 -15.54 13.63 1.52
N SER A 349 -16.69 14.30 1.58
CA SER A 349 -17.23 15.07 0.45
C SER A 349 -16.37 16.30 0.09
N ASP A 350 -15.54 16.78 1.02
CA ASP A 350 -14.59 17.87 0.82
C ASP A 350 -13.16 17.40 0.55
N ALA A 351 -12.92 16.09 0.43
CA ALA A 351 -11.58 15.57 0.19
C ALA A 351 -11.01 16.05 -1.16
N ILE A 352 -9.75 16.47 -1.13
CA ILE A 352 -8.98 16.80 -2.33
C ILE A 352 -8.59 15.49 -3.03
N GLY A 353 -8.86 15.39 -4.32
CA GLY A 353 -8.41 14.28 -5.14
C GLY A 353 -6.91 14.33 -5.38
N ILE A 354 -6.19 13.24 -5.13
CA ILE A 354 -4.82 13.02 -5.61
C ILE A 354 -4.92 12.11 -6.83
N TYR A 355 -4.43 12.59 -7.97
CA TYR A 355 -4.61 11.89 -9.24
C TYR A 355 -3.70 10.65 -9.34
N PHE A 356 -4.28 9.53 -9.75
CA PHE A 356 -3.59 8.28 -10.04
C PHE A 356 -3.83 7.92 -11.52
N PRO A 357 -2.81 7.97 -12.39
CA PRO A 357 -2.99 7.80 -13.83
C PRO A 357 -3.40 6.37 -14.21
N CYS A 358 -4.13 6.21 -15.32
CA CYS A 358 -4.51 4.89 -15.83
C CYS A 358 -3.30 4.04 -16.23
N ASN A 359 -2.23 4.69 -16.71
CA ASN A 359 -0.97 4.05 -17.05
C ASN A 359 0.10 4.32 -15.98
N TYR A 360 -0.11 3.79 -14.78
CA TYR A 360 0.82 3.93 -13.65
C TYR A 360 2.07 3.04 -13.76
N TYR A 361 1.88 1.78 -14.17
CA TYR A 361 2.92 0.76 -14.23
C TYR A 361 3.59 0.72 -15.62
N ASN A 362 4.92 0.66 -15.66
CA ASN A 362 5.74 0.83 -16.87
C ASN A 362 6.13 -0.48 -17.56
N ARG A 363 6.32 -1.59 -16.83
CA ARG A 363 6.82 -2.84 -17.43
C ARG A 363 5.81 -3.40 -18.42
N ASP A 364 6.26 -3.78 -19.61
CA ASP A 364 5.44 -4.35 -20.68
C ASP A 364 4.17 -3.52 -21.00
N ASN A 365 4.21 -2.20 -20.79
CA ASN A 365 3.09 -1.30 -21.06
C ASN A 365 3.49 -0.23 -22.09
N LEU A 366 3.20 -0.51 -23.37
CA LEU A 366 3.49 0.42 -24.48
C LEU A 366 2.68 1.72 -24.42
N LEU A 367 1.57 1.74 -23.66
CA LEU A 367 0.73 2.93 -23.50
C LEU A 367 1.20 3.81 -22.34
N ASN A 368 2.17 3.37 -21.55
CA ASN A 368 2.68 4.15 -20.45
C ASN A 368 3.43 5.40 -20.97
N PRO A 369 2.99 6.61 -20.61
CA PRO A 369 3.61 7.85 -21.10
C PRO A 369 4.99 8.11 -20.46
N GLY A 370 5.41 7.36 -19.44
CA GLY A 370 6.68 7.51 -18.73
C GLY A 370 6.55 7.54 -17.21
N ASN A 371 5.39 7.16 -16.66
CA ASN A 371 5.24 6.97 -15.23
C ASN A 371 6.06 5.78 -14.75
N ASP A 372 6.77 5.96 -13.65
CA ASP A 372 7.52 4.93 -12.95
C ASP A 372 7.03 4.86 -11.51
N PRO A 373 6.52 3.70 -11.03
CA PRO A 373 5.95 3.57 -9.69
C PRO A 373 6.87 4.03 -8.55
N ARG A 374 8.19 3.90 -8.70
CA ARG A 374 9.13 4.35 -7.67
C ARG A 374 9.13 5.87 -7.53
N SER A 375 9.16 6.60 -8.63
CA SER A 375 9.06 8.07 -8.62
C SER A 375 7.64 8.52 -8.27
N ALA A 376 6.64 7.93 -8.92
CA ALA A 376 5.23 8.27 -8.73
C ALA A 376 4.75 8.01 -7.30
N GLY A 377 5.09 6.85 -6.71
CA GLY A 377 4.76 6.51 -5.34
C GLY A 377 5.35 7.49 -4.32
N ARG A 378 6.59 7.96 -4.55
CA ARG A 378 7.21 9.02 -3.74
C ARG A 378 6.44 10.33 -3.84
N TRP A 379 5.99 10.72 -5.03
CA TRP A 379 5.21 11.93 -5.23
C TRP A 379 3.81 11.85 -4.60
N LEU A 380 3.18 10.69 -4.62
CA LEU A 380 1.92 10.46 -3.90
C LEU A 380 2.11 10.68 -2.38
N VAL A 381 3.20 10.14 -1.80
CA VAL A 381 3.50 10.31 -0.37
C VAL A 381 3.66 11.77 0.01
N ILE A 382 4.53 12.51 -0.69
CA ILE A 382 4.79 13.91 -0.33
C ILE A 382 3.55 14.80 -0.57
N CYS A 383 2.80 14.57 -1.65
CA CYS A 383 1.57 15.30 -1.94
C CYS A 383 0.52 15.08 -0.85
N ASN A 384 0.27 13.82 -0.48
CA ASN A 384 -0.67 13.50 0.59
C ASN A 384 -0.25 14.11 1.92
N TYR A 385 1.03 13.98 2.29
CA TYR A 385 1.58 14.54 3.52
C TYR A 385 1.37 16.06 3.61
N LEU A 386 1.76 16.81 2.57
CA LEU A 386 1.65 18.27 2.56
C LEU A 386 0.19 18.75 2.57
N LEU A 387 -0.71 18.08 1.84
CA LEU A 387 -2.15 18.38 1.88
C LEU A 387 -2.74 18.13 3.29
N ARG A 388 -2.39 17.00 3.91
CA ARG A 388 -2.85 16.65 5.26
C ARG A 388 -2.31 17.60 6.32
N LYS A 389 -1.05 18.05 6.16
CA LYS A 389 -0.44 19.07 7.02
C LYS A 389 -1.19 20.41 6.97
N LEU A 390 -1.77 20.77 5.82
CA LEU A 390 -2.65 21.92 5.67
C LEU A 390 -4.08 21.69 6.19
N GLY A 391 -4.37 20.53 6.78
CA GLY A 391 -5.69 20.17 7.31
C GLY A 391 -6.68 19.66 6.26
N HIS A 392 -6.23 19.35 5.04
CA HIS A 392 -7.10 18.81 4.00
C HIS A 392 -7.21 17.28 4.10
N ARG A 393 -8.43 16.76 3.98
CA ARG A 393 -8.65 15.34 3.70
C ARG A 393 -8.33 15.04 2.24
N THR A 394 -7.88 13.83 1.97
CA THR A 394 -7.46 13.39 0.64
C THR A 394 -8.24 12.15 0.22
N ARG A 395 -8.30 11.92 -1.09
CA ARG A 395 -8.79 10.68 -1.70
C ARG A 395 -8.07 10.44 -3.00
N ILE A 396 -7.92 9.19 -3.43
CA ILE A 396 -7.37 8.89 -4.75
C ILE A 396 -8.45 9.08 -5.82
N VAL A 397 -8.09 9.71 -6.93
CA VAL A 397 -8.91 9.81 -8.14
C VAL A 397 -8.20 9.07 -9.26
N ARG A 398 -8.81 7.98 -9.73
CA ARG A 398 -8.20 7.11 -10.74
C ARG A 398 -8.53 7.58 -12.15
N GLY A 399 -7.52 7.63 -13.01
CA GLY A 399 -7.65 8.00 -14.43
C GLY A 399 -8.34 6.95 -15.29
N ASP A 400 -8.46 5.71 -14.81
CA ASP A 400 -9.18 4.62 -15.48
C ASP A 400 -10.68 4.56 -15.12
N GLN A 401 -11.18 5.52 -14.35
CA GLN A 401 -12.58 5.64 -13.94
C GLN A 401 -13.13 7.04 -14.27
N PRO A 402 -14.46 7.18 -14.44
CA PRO A 402 -15.08 8.50 -14.48
C PRO A 402 -14.77 9.31 -13.21
N ILE A 403 -14.47 10.60 -13.37
CA ILE A 403 -14.24 11.49 -12.23
C ILE A 403 -15.57 11.71 -11.50
N ASP A 404 -15.59 11.39 -10.20
CA ASP A 404 -16.72 11.61 -9.32
C ASP A 404 -17.11 13.11 -9.28
N PRO A 405 -18.35 13.48 -9.65
CA PRO A 405 -18.80 14.87 -9.70
C PRO A 405 -18.74 15.62 -8.37
N SER A 406 -18.68 14.91 -7.23
CA SER A 406 -18.54 15.52 -5.91
C SER A 406 -17.12 16.07 -5.67
N VAL A 407 -16.11 15.58 -6.39
CA VAL A 407 -14.72 16.05 -6.25
C VAL A 407 -14.61 17.47 -6.80
N ARG A 408 -14.24 18.42 -5.94
CA ARG A 408 -14.13 19.84 -6.28
C ARG A 408 -12.71 20.30 -6.61
N ALA A 409 -11.70 19.54 -6.23
CA ALA A 409 -10.30 19.86 -6.49
C ALA A 409 -9.50 18.58 -6.68
N ILE A 410 -8.60 18.58 -7.67
CA ILE A 410 -7.67 17.48 -7.96
C ILE A 410 -6.26 18.07 -8.01
N VAL A 411 -5.33 17.43 -7.34
CA VAL A 411 -3.89 17.64 -7.50
C VAL A 411 -3.34 16.48 -8.34
N ASN A 412 -2.73 16.82 -9.48
CA ASN A 412 -1.86 15.90 -10.20
C ASN A 412 -0.39 16.21 -9.81
N PRO A 413 0.24 15.36 -8.97
CA PRO A 413 1.56 15.59 -8.39
C PRO A 413 2.70 15.17 -9.33
N GLY A 414 2.67 15.62 -10.59
CA GLY A 414 3.69 15.27 -11.58
C GLY A 414 3.43 13.98 -12.37
N MET A 415 2.24 13.37 -12.25
CA MET A 415 1.90 12.16 -13.00
C MET A 415 1.74 12.49 -14.49
N PHE A 416 2.36 11.68 -15.33
CA PHE A 416 2.19 11.78 -16.76
C PHE A 416 0.85 11.15 -17.14
N ILE A 417 0.09 11.86 -17.96
CA ILE A 417 -1.26 11.46 -18.37
C ILE A 417 -1.34 11.41 -19.88
N ASP A 418 -2.13 10.48 -20.41
CA ASP A 418 -2.36 10.40 -21.85
C ASP A 418 -3.36 11.47 -22.33
N ALA A 419 -3.53 11.59 -23.66
CA ALA A 419 -4.44 12.57 -24.24
C ALA A 419 -5.92 12.36 -23.85
N ARG A 420 -6.34 11.13 -23.51
CA ARG A 420 -7.71 10.81 -23.11
C ARG A 420 -7.95 11.22 -21.66
N GLU A 421 -6.98 10.95 -20.77
CA GLU A 421 -6.99 11.42 -19.40
C GLU A 421 -7.01 12.96 -19.35
N ALA A 422 -6.18 13.62 -20.16
CA ALA A 422 -6.18 15.08 -20.27
C ALA A 422 -7.53 15.62 -20.79
N ALA A 423 -8.18 14.93 -21.74
CA ALA A 423 -9.51 15.31 -22.20
C ALA A 423 -10.58 15.14 -21.11
N ALA A 424 -10.52 14.06 -20.32
CA ALA A 424 -11.43 13.84 -19.20
C ALA A 424 -11.28 14.91 -18.10
N LEU A 425 -10.03 15.25 -17.76
CA LEU A 425 -9.75 16.35 -16.84
C LEU A 425 -10.22 17.70 -17.39
N ALA A 426 -10.03 17.97 -18.68
CA ALA A 426 -10.53 19.19 -19.31
C ALA A 426 -12.05 19.33 -19.19
N SER A 427 -12.81 18.27 -19.50
CA SER A 427 -14.26 18.25 -19.35
C SER A 427 -14.71 18.47 -17.89
N TRP A 428 -14.01 17.87 -16.93
CA TRP A 428 -14.31 18.05 -15.51
C TRP A 428 -13.99 19.49 -15.03
N VAL A 429 -12.87 20.06 -15.46
CA VAL A 429 -12.52 21.46 -15.19
C VAL A 429 -13.56 22.39 -15.82
N GLU A 430 -13.93 22.19 -17.08
CA GLU A 430 -14.96 22.99 -17.77
C GLU A 430 -16.28 23.03 -16.98
N ALA A 431 -16.65 21.90 -16.35
CA ALA A 431 -17.83 21.78 -15.51
C ALA A 431 -17.73 22.50 -14.15
N GLY A 432 -16.55 22.96 -13.72
CA GLY A 432 -16.32 23.66 -12.45
C GLY A 432 -15.23 23.06 -11.56
N GLY A 433 -14.50 22.05 -12.04
CA GLY A 433 -13.38 21.44 -11.32
C GLY A 433 -12.18 22.38 -11.16
N ARG A 434 -11.39 22.17 -10.11
CA ARG A 434 -10.13 22.89 -9.87
C ARG A 434 -8.95 21.95 -9.97
N LEU A 435 -8.14 22.11 -11.01
CA LEU A 435 -6.96 21.27 -11.24
C LEU A 435 -5.68 21.99 -10.82
N ILE A 436 -4.94 21.39 -9.91
CA ILE A 436 -3.58 21.77 -9.56
C ILE A 436 -2.68 20.75 -10.27
N TRP A 437 -1.79 21.19 -11.15
CA TRP A 437 -1.02 20.29 -12.00
C TRP A 437 0.45 20.66 -12.02
N HIS A 438 1.28 19.83 -11.39
CA HIS A 438 2.73 19.99 -11.37
C HIS A 438 3.39 19.12 -12.45
N GLY A 439 4.60 19.47 -12.86
CA GLY A 439 5.45 18.62 -13.71
C GLY A 439 4.78 18.19 -15.02
N ILE A 440 4.39 19.15 -15.86
CA ILE A 440 3.70 18.85 -17.12
C ILE A 440 4.63 18.14 -18.11
N ASP A 441 4.18 17.00 -18.64
CA ASP A 441 4.93 16.28 -19.67
C ASP A 441 5.07 17.11 -20.97
N PRO A 442 6.28 17.56 -21.35
CA PRO A 442 6.48 18.42 -22.51
C PRO A 442 6.10 17.75 -23.84
N VAL A 443 6.24 16.42 -23.96
CA VAL A 443 6.01 15.74 -25.26
C VAL A 443 4.54 15.41 -25.50
N ASN A 444 3.70 15.45 -24.46
CA ASN A 444 2.26 15.24 -24.55
C ASN A 444 1.47 16.56 -24.66
N TRP A 445 2.15 17.70 -24.82
CA TRP A 445 1.55 19.04 -24.86
C TRP A 445 0.76 19.35 -26.14
N GLY A 446 -0.28 18.54 -26.40
CA GLY A 446 -1.22 18.72 -27.50
C GLY A 446 -2.41 19.61 -27.15
N HIS A 447 -3.49 19.53 -27.93
CA HIS A 447 -4.64 20.43 -27.80
C HIS A 447 -5.30 20.43 -26.41
N ALA A 448 -5.45 19.26 -25.76
CA ALA A 448 -6.05 19.19 -24.43
C ALA A 448 -5.17 19.85 -23.36
N PHE A 449 -3.86 19.63 -23.44
CA PHE A 449 -2.88 20.26 -22.54
C PHE A 449 -2.87 21.78 -22.75
N MET A 450 -2.87 22.27 -24.00
CA MET A 450 -2.96 23.71 -24.29
C MET A 450 -4.26 24.33 -23.75
N ARG A 451 -5.40 23.64 -23.86
CA ARG A 451 -6.68 24.11 -23.30
C ARG A 451 -6.66 24.19 -21.77
N LEU A 452 -6.10 23.18 -21.12
CA LEU A 452 -5.98 23.11 -19.66
C LEU A 452 -5.00 24.17 -19.14
N THR A 453 -3.79 24.18 -19.66
CA THR A 453 -2.70 25.06 -19.21
C THR A 453 -2.87 26.51 -19.66
N GLY A 454 -3.61 26.75 -20.75
CA GLY A 454 -3.75 28.06 -21.38
C GLY A 454 -2.48 28.58 -22.05
N ALA A 455 -1.51 27.70 -22.33
CA ALA A 455 -0.22 28.04 -22.92
C ALA A 455 0.21 27.06 -24.02
N ALA A 456 1.01 27.55 -24.95
CA ALA A 456 1.66 26.76 -26.00
C ALA A 456 3.14 26.57 -25.67
N VAL A 457 3.72 25.42 -26.01
CA VAL A 457 5.18 25.25 -25.96
C VAL A 457 5.78 25.81 -27.26
N VAL A 458 6.72 26.75 -27.14
CA VAL A 458 7.37 27.39 -28.30
C VAL A 458 8.83 26.98 -28.49
N ASP A 459 9.47 26.51 -27.42
CA ASP A 459 10.85 26.00 -27.46
C ASP A 459 11.10 25.06 -26.26
N TYR A 460 12.25 24.38 -26.25
CA TYR A 460 12.74 23.61 -25.12
C TYR A 460 14.08 24.17 -24.65
N ARG A 461 14.23 24.36 -23.35
CA ARG A 461 15.45 24.93 -22.75
C ARG A 461 16.32 23.84 -22.15
N ALA A 462 17.63 24.09 -22.06
CA ALA A 462 18.53 23.21 -21.33
C ALA A 462 18.13 23.11 -19.85
N CYS A 463 18.11 21.88 -19.33
CA CYS A 463 17.82 21.61 -17.93
C CYS A 463 18.94 22.17 -17.04
N ARG A 464 18.56 23.05 -16.10
CA ARG A 464 19.44 23.62 -15.08
C ARG A 464 18.61 23.95 -13.85
N SER A 465 19.28 24.09 -12.71
CA SER A 465 18.63 24.63 -11.52
C SER A 465 18.16 26.06 -11.80
N VAL A 466 16.92 26.35 -11.43
CA VAL A 466 16.31 27.67 -11.54
C VAL A 466 15.72 28.08 -10.20
N THR A 467 15.66 29.39 -9.98
CA THR A 467 14.92 29.95 -8.85
C THR A 467 13.73 30.78 -9.32
N LEU A 468 12.64 30.75 -8.55
CA LEU A 468 11.50 31.64 -8.75
C LEU A 468 10.88 32.08 -7.42
N ASP A 469 10.33 33.29 -7.41
CA ASP A 469 9.55 33.84 -6.31
C ASP A 469 8.06 33.60 -6.58
N ALA A 470 7.40 32.87 -5.69
CA ALA A 470 5.97 32.58 -5.77
C ALA A 470 5.38 32.36 -4.38
N PHE A 471 4.11 32.74 -4.20
CA PHE A 471 3.35 32.47 -2.98
C PHE A 471 4.05 32.94 -1.68
N GLY A 472 4.76 34.07 -1.75
CA GLY A 472 5.49 34.65 -0.62
C GLY A 472 6.83 33.97 -0.29
N GLY A 473 7.29 33.01 -1.09
CA GLY A 473 8.56 32.32 -0.89
C GLY A 473 9.43 32.29 -2.14
N ARG A 474 10.73 32.10 -1.93
CA ARG A 474 11.70 31.79 -2.99
C ARG A 474 11.95 30.28 -3.06
N TRP A 475 11.80 29.71 -4.25
CA TRP A 475 11.84 28.27 -4.49
C TRP A 475 12.91 27.91 -5.51
N SER A 476 13.54 26.74 -5.33
CA SER A 476 14.56 26.21 -6.23
C SER A 476 14.06 24.92 -6.85
N PHE A 477 14.19 24.83 -8.18
CA PHE A 477 13.81 23.64 -8.94
C PHE A 477 14.95 23.25 -9.88
N ASP A 478 15.33 21.99 -9.83
CA ASP A 478 16.39 21.37 -10.65
C ASP A 478 15.88 20.14 -11.41
N HIS A 479 14.59 19.83 -11.29
CA HIS A 479 13.95 18.74 -12.01
C HIS A 479 12.73 19.22 -12.80
N PHE A 480 12.77 18.91 -14.08
CA PHE A 480 11.68 19.08 -15.02
C PHE A 480 11.39 17.73 -15.67
N PRO A 481 10.12 17.44 -15.99
CA PRO A 481 9.75 16.25 -16.74
C PRO A 481 10.66 16.01 -17.94
N ARG A 482 11.17 14.77 -18.06
CA ARG A 482 12.11 14.32 -19.11
C ARG A 482 13.43 15.09 -19.19
N SER A 483 13.76 15.90 -18.19
CA SER A 483 14.85 16.89 -18.30
C SER A 483 14.70 17.83 -19.50
N MET A 484 13.45 18.13 -19.88
CA MET A 484 13.10 18.97 -21.01
C MET A 484 12.21 20.14 -20.56
N PRO A 485 12.75 21.16 -19.86
CA PRO A 485 11.99 22.35 -19.49
C PRO A 485 11.36 23.01 -20.72
N PRO A 486 10.01 23.11 -20.81
CA PRO A 486 9.37 23.80 -21.91
C PRO A 486 9.45 25.32 -21.72
N GLU A 487 9.71 26.05 -22.80
CA GLU A 487 9.35 27.47 -22.86
C GLU A 487 7.88 27.58 -23.23
N ALA A 488 7.06 27.91 -22.25
CA ALA A 488 5.64 28.12 -22.43
C ALA A 488 5.36 29.58 -22.80
N GLU A 489 4.70 29.79 -23.94
CA GLU A 489 4.09 31.05 -24.32
C GLU A 489 2.61 31.08 -23.86
N PRO A 490 2.27 31.91 -22.85
CA PRO A 490 0.89 32.04 -22.39
C PRO A 490 -0.02 32.56 -23.51
N ARG A 491 -1.19 31.95 -23.68
CA ARG A 491 -2.23 32.38 -24.63
C ARG A 491 -3.42 32.96 -23.88
N SER A 492 -4.10 32.11 -23.10
CA SER A 492 -5.18 32.51 -22.18
C SER A 492 -4.72 32.50 -20.72
N ALA A 493 -3.57 31.89 -20.43
CA ALA A 493 -3.05 31.78 -19.08
C ALA A 493 -2.47 33.11 -18.55
N ILE A 494 -2.69 33.35 -17.27
CA ILE A 494 -2.02 34.38 -16.48
C ILE A 494 -0.74 33.77 -15.90
N VAL A 495 0.38 34.44 -16.08
CA VAL A 495 1.66 34.04 -15.46
C VAL A 495 1.67 34.49 -14.00
N LEU A 496 1.72 33.53 -13.07
CA LEU A 496 1.81 33.80 -11.64
C LEU A 496 3.25 33.96 -11.16
N ALA A 497 4.19 33.26 -11.79
CA ALA A 497 5.61 33.35 -11.45
C ALA A 497 6.51 33.02 -12.65
N ARG A 498 7.71 33.59 -12.64
CA ARG A 498 8.76 33.40 -13.64
C ARG A 498 10.06 32.96 -12.97
N ASP A 499 10.89 32.21 -13.70
CA ASP A 499 12.25 31.89 -13.24
C ASP A 499 13.22 33.08 -13.34
N ASP A 500 14.45 32.87 -12.89
CA ASP A 500 15.57 33.82 -13.00
C ASP A 500 15.96 34.21 -14.44
N ARG A 501 15.43 33.54 -15.47
CA ARG A 501 15.57 33.93 -16.89
C ARG A 501 14.38 34.76 -17.39
N GLY A 502 13.36 34.94 -16.57
CA GLY A 502 12.11 35.57 -16.96
C GLY A 502 11.15 34.65 -17.70
N LEU A 503 11.37 33.33 -17.72
CA LEU A 503 10.46 32.37 -18.38
C LEU A 503 9.26 32.03 -17.47
N PRO A 504 8.02 31.92 -18.00
CA PRO A 504 6.86 31.52 -17.20
C PRO A 504 7.02 30.13 -16.57
N MET A 505 6.84 30.01 -15.26
CA MET A 505 6.97 28.73 -14.54
C MET A 505 5.69 28.30 -13.82
N VAL A 506 4.88 29.26 -13.39
CA VAL A 506 3.58 29.00 -12.77
C VAL A 506 2.51 29.76 -13.55
N LEU A 507 1.48 29.04 -13.98
CA LEU A 507 0.42 29.52 -14.85
C LEU A 507 -0.93 29.31 -14.19
N LYS A 508 -1.84 30.26 -14.32
CA LYS A 508 -3.26 30.12 -13.98
C LYS A 508 -4.08 30.26 -15.25
N ASN A 509 -4.98 29.33 -15.51
CA ASN A 509 -5.87 29.39 -16.66
C ASN A 509 -7.31 29.10 -16.22
N GLN A 510 -8.23 29.99 -16.60
CA GLN A 510 -9.67 29.76 -16.44
C GLN A 510 -10.16 28.94 -17.64
N HIS A 511 -10.79 27.81 -17.39
CA HIS A 511 -11.33 26.95 -18.45
C HIS A 511 -12.77 26.57 -18.12
N GLY A 512 -13.72 27.08 -18.90
CA GLY A 512 -15.15 27.01 -18.56
C GLY A 512 -15.42 27.61 -17.18
N ARG A 513 -16.14 26.87 -16.33
CA ARG A 513 -16.44 27.28 -14.95
C ARG A 513 -15.33 26.95 -13.94
N GLY A 514 -14.31 26.22 -14.35
CA GLY A 514 -13.22 25.76 -13.47
C GLY A 514 -11.90 26.46 -13.74
N CYS A 515 -10.90 26.08 -12.95
CA CYS A 515 -9.58 26.69 -12.97
C CYS A 515 -8.49 25.63 -13.01
N VAL A 516 -7.43 25.90 -13.75
CA VAL A 516 -6.18 25.14 -13.74
C VAL A 516 -5.06 26.03 -13.22
N VAL A 517 -4.32 25.54 -12.23
CA VAL A 517 -3.06 26.17 -11.80
C VAL A 517 -1.94 25.18 -12.02
N THR A 518 -1.02 25.55 -12.90
CA THR A 518 0.05 24.68 -13.38
C THR A 518 1.40 25.18 -12.90
N ALA A 519 2.24 24.27 -12.42
CA ALA A 519 3.67 24.49 -12.26
C ALA A 519 4.41 23.61 -13.27
N LEU A 520 5.26 24.22 -14.10
CA LEU A 520 6.08 23.50 -15.08
C LEU A 520 7.12 22.55 -14.44
N PRO A 521 7.84 22.91 -13.36
CA PRO A 521 8.73 21.97 -12.70
C PRO A 521 7.97 20.89 -11.90
N THR A 522 8.64 19.78 -11.59
CA THR A 522 8.09 18.73 -10.72
C THR A 522 8.29 19.13 -9.26
N VAL A 523 7.26 19.68 -8.64
CA VAL A 523 7.28 20.21 -7.27
C VAL A 523 7.59 19.12 -6.25
N GLU A 524 6.97 17.96 -6.42
CA GLU A 524 7.10 16.84 -5.50
C GLU A 524 8.51 16.28 -5.45
N GLU A 525 9.26 16.38 -6.55
CA GLU A 525 10.66 15.94 -6.58
C GLU A 525 11.57 16.88 -5.77
N ALA A 526 11.32 18.20 -5.85
CA ALA A 526 12.05 19.18 -5.06
C ALA A 526 11.72 19.06 -3.56
N ALA A 527 10.45 18.84 -3.21
CA ALA A 527 10.04 18.58 -1.84
C ALA A 527 10.60 17.26 -1.30
N ALA A 528 10.60 16.19 -2.11
CA ALA A 528 11.10 14.89 -1.68
C ALA A 528 12.62 14.86 -1.49
N ARG A 529 13.39 15.70 -2.20
CA ARG A 529 14.85 15.83 -2.00
C ARG A 529 15.24 16.27 -0.60
N VAL A 530 14.40 17.09 0.04
CA VAL A 530 14.61 17.60 1.40
C VAL A 530 13.73 16.89 2.42
N ALA A 531 13.15 15.73 2.09
CA ALA A 531 12.16 15.05 2.94
C ALA A 531 12.72 14.61 4.30
N GLU A 532 14.03 14.34 4.38
CA GLU A 532 14.75 13.98 5.61
C GLU A 532 15.06 15.20 6.49
N GLU A 533 14.73 16.42 6.05
CA GLU A 533 14.90 17.67 6.80
C GLU A 533 13.51 18.28 7.10
N PRO A 534 12.86 17.94 8.23
CA PRO A 534 11.47 18.33 8.47
C PRO A 534 11.15 19.81 8.27
N PRO A 535 11.96 20.79 8.74
CA PRO A 535 11.68 22.21 8.49
C PRO A 535 11.74 22.60 7.00
N ALA A 536 12.68 22.03 6.24
CA ALA A 536 12.83 22.32 4.81
C ALA A 536 11.72 21.67 3.99
N ARG A 537 11.37 20.43 4.31
CA ARG A 537 10.21 19.72 3.73
C ARG A 537 8.90 20.44 4.03
N ASP A 538 8.66 20.77 5.28
CA ASP A 538 7.37 21.28 5.75
C ASP A 538 7.07 22.68 5.21
N ARG A 539 8.10 23.45 4.88
CA ARG A 539 7.97 24.73 4.16
C ARG A 539 7.20 24.57 2.83
N TRP A 540 7.27 23.42 2.16
CA TRP A 540 6.52 23.18 0.92
C TRP A 540 4.99 23.17 1.11
N ALA A 541 4.49 23.12 2.35
CA ALA A 541 3.07 23.34 2.63
C ALA A 541 2.62 24.74 2.16
N ASP A 542 3.48 25.75 2.25
CA ASP A 542 3.17 27.12 1.79
C ASP A 542 2.97 27.16 0.26
N TRP A 543 3.76 26.37 -0.49
CA TRP A 543 3.57 26.22 -1.93
C TRP A 543 2.20 25.64 -2.26
N TYR A 544 1.83 24.53 -1.60
CA TYR A 544 0.51 23.90 -1.80
C TYR A 544 -0.63 24.84 -1.40
N ALA A 545 -0.51 25.57 -0.29
CA ALA A 545 -1.50 26.57 0.12
C ALA A 545 -1.67 27.65 -0.95
N GLY A 546 -0.57 28.16 -1.51
CA GLY A 546 -0.57 29.13 -2.60
C GLY A 546 -1.23 28.61 -3.88
N MET A 547 -0.90 27.39 -4.32
CA MET A 547 -1.51 26.75 -5.49
C MET A 547 -3.01 26.52 -5.30
N LEU A 548 -3.42 26.03 -4.12
CA LEU A 548 -4.83 25.81 -3.78
C LEU A 548 -5.62 27.12 -3.71
N ALA A 549 -5.02 28.19 -3.17
CA ALA A 549 -5.63 29.51 -3.13
C ALA A 549 -5.76 30.12 -4.53
N ALA A 550 -4.75 29.98 -5.37
CA ALA A 550 -4.78 30.45 -6.76
C ALA A 550 -5.83 29.72 -7.62
N ALA A 551 -6.17 28.48 -7.26
CA ALA A 551 -7.17 27.67 -7.96
C ALA A 551 -8.62 27.96 -7.51
N ARG A 552 -8.82 28.73 -6.44
CA ARG A 552 -10.12 29.29 -6.04
C ARG A 552 -10.46 30.49 -6.90
#